data_AF-A0A2V6QG80-F1
#
_entry.id   AF-A0A2V6QG80-F1
#
_cell.length_a   1.000
_cell.length_b   1.000
_cell.length_c   1.000
_cell.angle_alpha   90.00
_cell.angle_beta   90.00
_cell.angle_gamma   90.00
#
_symmetry.space_group_name_H-M   'P 1'
#
loop_
_entity.id
_entity.type
_entity.pdbx_description
1 polymer ?
#
loop_
_entity_poly.entity_id
_entity_poly.type
_entity_poly.pdbx_seq_one_letter_code
_entity_poly.pdbx_strand_id
1 'polypeptide(L)' 'MPTDGVRARVLAFMRKAAPYAYCDGCLALRLDSSLAEIKAALAALTADGECEQRRRACYGCGRTLELTALRDPR' A
#
# COMPACT_ATOMS: atom_id res chain seq x y z
N MET A 1 -4.47 -18.27 -8.57
CA MET A 1 -3.19 -17.65 -8.14
C MET A 1 -3.49 -16.78 -6.91
N PRO A 2 -2.71 -16.84 -5.83
CA PRO A 2 -3.11 -16.41 -4.46
C PRO A 2 -3.02 -14.89 -4.23
N THR A 3 -3.32 -14.08 -5.24
CA THR A 3 -3.17 -12.61 -5.19
C THR A 3 -4.17 -11.96 -4.23
N ASP A 4 -5.34 -12.57 -4.01
CA ASP A 4 -6.33 -12.10 -3.03
C ASP A 4 -5.79 -12.06 -1.59
N GLY A 5 -4.91 -13.00 -1.24
CA GLY A 5 -4.28 -13.03 0.09
C GLY A 5 -3.29 -11.88 0.31
N VAL A 6 -2.53 -11.49 -0.71
CA VAL A 6 -1.63 -10.32 -0.63
C VAL A 6 -2.45 -9.04 -0.51
N ARG A 7 -3.48 -8.89 -1.34
CA ARG A 7 -4.36 -7.73 -1.33
C ARG A 7 -5.00 -7.49 0.04
N ALA A 8 -5.58 -8.53 0.63
CA ALA A 8 -6.19 -8.44 1.96
C ALA A 8 -5.16 -8.05 3.04
N ARG A 9 -3.96 -8.63 3.00
CA ARG A 9 -2.86 -8.29 3.92
C ARG A 9 -2.40 -6.84 3.76
N VAL A 10 -2.25 -6.37 2.53
CA VAL A 10 -1.87 -4.98 2.21
C VAL A 10 -2.92 -4.01 2.75
N LEU A 11 -4.21 -4.25 2.47
CA LEU A 11 -5.29 -3.39 2.94
C LEU A 11 -5.38 -3.37 4.48
N ALA A 12 -5.31 -4.54 5.13
CA ALA A 12 -5.32 -4.65 6.59
C ALA A 12 -4.13 -3.91 7.21
N PHE A 13 -2.94 -4.02 6.62
CA PHE A 13 -1.77 -3.30 7.07
C PHE A 13 -1.94 -1.79 6.93
N MET A 14 -2.40 -1.29 5.78
CA MET A 14 -2.61 0.14 5.57
C MET A 14 -3.65 0.73 6.53
N ARG A 15 -4.73 -0.01 6.83
CA ARG A 15 -5.75 0.40 7.82
C ARG A 15 -5.17 0.47 9.23
N LYS A 16 -4.38 -0.53 9.63
CA LYS A 16 -3.71 -0.54 10.94
C LYS A 16 -2.66 0.56 11.06
N ALA A 17 -1.99 0.90 9.97
CA ALA A 17 -0.91 1.87 9.95
C ALA A 17 -1.38 3.31 9.72
N ALA A 18 -2.68 3.55 9.51
CA ALA A 18 -3.23 4.89 9.38
C ALA A 18 -2.88 5.75 10.61
N PRO A 19 -2.53 7.04 10.43
CA PRO A 19 -2.58 7.82 9.18
C PRO A 19 -1.27 7.75 8.35
N TYR A 20 -0.34 6.83 8.66
CA TYR A 20 0.95 6.72 7.98
C TYR A 20 0.83 6.03 6.61
N ALA A 21 1.69 6.38 5.65
CA ALA A 21 1.81 5.71 4.35
C ALA A 21 3.22 5.18 4.14
N TYR A 22 3.32 4.14 3.30
CA TYR A 22 4.54 3.41 3.03
C TYR A 22 4.71 3.23 1.53
N CYS A 23 5.95 3.26 1.05
CA CYS A 23 6.26 2.91 -0.34
C CYS A 23 6.20 1.42 -0.57
N ASP A 24 6.01 1.03 -1.84
CA ASP A 24 5.91 -0.35 -2.28
C ASP A 24 7.06 -1.21 -1.75
N GLY A 25 8.29 -0.69 -1.73
CA GLY A 25 9.45 -1.40 -1.18
C GLY A 25 9.38 -1.60 0.34
N CYS A 26 8.90 -0.59 1.07
CA CYS A 26 8.69 -0.71 2.53
C CYS A 26 7.53 -1.64 2.88
N LEU A 27 6.51 -1.72 2.02
CA LEU A 27 5.40 -2.66 2.15
C LEU A 27 5.86 -4.09 1.84
N ALA A 28 6.61 -4.29 0.76
CA ALA A 28 7.19 -5.58 0.38
C ALA A 28 8.03 -6.17 1.51
N LEU A 29 8.91 -5.36 2.10
CA LEU A 29 9.73 -5.78 3.23
C LEU A 29 8.90 -6.13 4.48
N ARG A 30 7.87 -5.35 4.81
CA ARG A 30 7.07 -5.54 6.03
C ARG A 30 6.07 -6.68 5.92
N LEU A 31 5.60 -6.98 4.72
CA LEU A 31 4.60 -8.01 4.44
C LEU A 31 5.20 -9.32 3.94
N ASP A 32 6.54 -9.42 3.93
CA ASP A 32 7.30 -10.55 3.42
C ASP A 32 6.74 -11.01 2.05
N SER A 33 6.65 -10.06 1.13
CA SER A 33 6.06 -10.24 -0.20
C SER A 33 6.95 -9.59 -1.25
N SER A 34 6.90 -10.07 -2.49
CA SER A 34 7.70 -9.48 -3.56
C SER A 34 7.18 -8.09 -3.95
N LEU A 35 8.06 -7.24 -4.48
CA LEU A 35 7.67 -5.93 -4.99
C LEU A 35 6.60 -6.02 -6.09
N ALA A 36 6.66 -7.07 -6.93
CA ALA A 36 5.69 -7.30 -7.99
C ALA A 36 4.29 -7.60 -7.43
N GLU A 37 4.20 -8.45 -6.41
CA GLU A 37 2.93 -8.78 -5.75
C GLU A 37 2.32 -7.56 -5.05
N ILE A 38 3.15 -6.75 -4.37
CA ILE A 38 2.69 -5.51 -3.74
C ILE A 38 2.16 -4.53 -4.78
N LYS A 39 2.88 -4.31 -5.89
CA LYS A 39 2.42 -3.44 -6.97
C LYS A 39 1.10 -3.90 -7.58
N ALA A 40 0.96 -5.21 -7.83
CA ALA A 40 -0.28 -5.77 -8.33
C ALA A 40 -1.45 -5.58 -7.34
N ALA A 41 -1.20 -5.81 -6.05
CA ALA A 41 -2.20 -5.62 -5.00
C ALA A 41 -2.63 -4.15 -4.86
N LEU A 42 -1.68 -3.21 -4.85
CA LEU A 42 -1.97 -1.77 -4.75
C LEU A 42 -2.70 -1.24 -6.00
N ALA A 43 -2.35 -1.73 -7.19
CA ALA A 43 -3.06 -1.41 -8.43
C ALA A 43 -4.53 -1.87 -8.36
N ALA A 44 -4.78 -3.10 -7.90
CA ALA A 44 -6.14 -3.61 -7.70
C ALA A 44 -6.92 -2.79 -6.67
N LEU A 45 -6.32 -2.46 -5.52
CA LEU A 45 -6.97 -1.62 -4.50
C LEU A 45 -7.27 -0.19 -4.99
N THR A 46 -6.43 0.34 -5.87
CA THR A 46 -6.68 1.65 -6.50
C THR A 46 -7.80 1.58 -7.52
N ALA A 47 -7.85 0.51 -8.33
CA ALA A 47 -8.93 0.27 -9.29
C ALA A 47 -10.30 0.09 -8.59
N ASP A 48 -10.31 -0.55 -7.42
CA ASP A 48 -11.50 -0.74 -6.59
C ASP A 48 -11.91 0.52 -5.79
N GLY A 49 -11.11 1.60 -5.85
CA GLY A 49 -11.40 2.86 -5.17
C GLY A 49 -11.15 2.87 -3.66
N GLU A 50 -10.53 1.82 -3.11
CA GLU A 50 -10.11 1.71 -1.70
C GLU A 50 -8.87 2.57 -1.41
N CYS A 51 -8.06 2.81 -2.43
CA CYS A 51 -6.80 3.55 -2.33
C CYS A 51 -6.68 4.59 -3.44
N GLU A 52 -5.79 5.56 -3.23
CA GLU A 52 -5.43 6.55 -4.23
C GLU A 52 -3.94 6.88 -4.16
N GLN A 53 -3.40 7.40 -5.26
CA GLN A 53 -2.03 7.91 -5.31
C GLN A 53 -1.96 9.28 -4.63
N ARG A 54 -1.03 9.44 -3.69
CA ARG A 54 -0.74 10.72 -3.04
C ARG A 54 0.77 10.93 -2.92
N ARG A 55 1.22 12.15 -3.16
CA ARG A 55 2.61 12.53 -2.89
C ARG A 55 2.79 12.83 -1.40
N ARG A 56 3.53 11.99 -0.69
CA ARG A 56 3.84 12.18 0.74
C ARG A 56 5.12 11.44 1.15
N ALA A 57 5.62 11.76 2.36
CA ALA A 57 6.75 11.04 2.94
C ALA A 57 6.35 9.61 3.35
N CYS A 58 7.14 8.63 2.94
CA CYS A 58 7.05 7.25 3.41
C CYS A 58 7.50 7.19 4.87
N TYR A 59 6.66 6.66 5.75
CA TYR A 59 6.99 6.51 7.18
C TYR A 59 8.12 5.50 7.42
N GLY A 60 8.29 4.53 6.52
CA GLY A 60 9.32 3.51 6.65
C GLY A 60 10.74 3.99 6.30
N CYS A 61 10.89 4.79 5.24
CA CYS A 61 12.21 5.19 4.72
C CYS A 61 12.44 6.70 4.66
N GLY A 62 11.46 7.52 5.06
CA GLY A 62 11.54 8.98 5.08
C GLY A 62 11.50 9.67 3.71
N ARG A 63 11.56 8.92 2.60
CA ARG A 63 11.57 9.50 1.24
C ARG A 63 10.18 10.00 0.85
N THR A 64 10.11 11.18 0.23
CA THR A 64 8.88 11.75 -0.34
C THR A 64 8.70 11.29 -1.78
N LEU A 65 7.70 10.46 -2.02
CA LEU A 65 7.41 9.83 -3.31
C LEU A 65 5.91 9.95 -3.62
N GLU A 66 5.50 9.53 -4.81
CA GLU A 66 4.11 9.16 -5.08
C GLU A 66 3.86 7.77 -4.46
N LEU A 67 2.91 7.70 -3.52
CA LEU A 67 2.59 6.51 -2.74
C LEU A 67 1.11 6.18 -2.86
N THR A 68 0.79 4.89 -2.90
CA THR A 68 -0.57 4.42 -2.66
C THR A 68 -0.94 4.61 -1.18
N ALA A 69 -2.02 5.32 -0.91
CA ALA A 69 -2.55 5.53 0.43
C ALA A 69 -4.04 5.21 0.48
N LEU A 70 -4.56 4.91 1.68
CA LEU A 70 -6.01 4.76 1.87
C LEU A 70 -6.72 6.03 1.42
N ARG A 71 -7.83 5.83 0.73
CA ARG A 71 -8.73 6.93 0.40
C ARG A 71 -9.37 7.44 1.68
N ASP A 72 -9.32 8.74 1.88
CA ASP A 72 -9.97 9.39 3.02
C ASP A 72 -11.49 9.27 2.87
N PRO A 73 -12.24 8.72 3.86
CA PRO A 73 -13.70 8.82 3.85
C PRO A 73 -14.06 10.30 4.04
N ARG A 74 -14.38 10.98 2.93
CA ARG A 74 -14.98 12.31 2.98
C ARG A 74 -16.31 12.28 3.72
#